data_AF-A0A844HQG8-F1
#
_entry.id   AF-A0A844HQG8-F1
#
_cell.length_a   1.000
_cell.length_b   1.000
_cell.length_c   1.000
_cell.angle_alpha   90.00
_cell.angle_beta   90.00
_cell.angle_gamma   90.00
#
_symmetry.space_group_name_H-M   'P 1'
#
loop_
_entity.id
_entity.type
_entity.pdbx_description
1 polymer ?
#
loop_
_entity_poly.entity_id
_entity_poly.type
_entity_poly.pdbx_seq_one_letter_code
_entity_poly.pdbx_strand_id
1 'polypeptide(L)' 'MSRPKNPIMRFFAYEHLPPKLQVISAPFGELADALNDALPDSAEKSAGLRKLLEAKDCMIRASLDS' A
#
# COMPACT_ATOMS: atom_id res chain seq x y z
N MET A 1 -14.07 17.06 -10.90
CA MET A 1 -13.03 16.24 -11.57
C MET A 1 -12.46 15.30 -10.52
N SER A 2 -12.52 13.99 -10.75
CA SER A 2 -11.86 13.02 -9.84
C SER A 2 -10.37 13.31 -9.85
N ARG A 3 -9.77 13.59 -8.68
CA ARG A 3 -8.30 13.69 -8.60
C ARG A 3 -7.71 12.36 -9.09
N PRO A 4 -6.64 12.38 -9.91
CA PRO A 4 -5.94 11.15 -10.24
C PRO A 4 -5.43 10.52 -8.94
N LYS A 5 -5.73 9.24 -8.70
CA LYS A 5 -5.16 8.49 -7.57
C LYS A 5 -3.63 8.60 -7.62
N ASN A 6 -2.97 8.69 -6.46
CA ASN A 6 -1.51 8.77 -6.40
C ASN A 6 -0.90 7.60 -7.22
N PRO A 7 0.06 7.83 -8.13
CA PRO A 7 0.61 6.77 -8.98
C PRO A 7 1.16 5.56 -8.22
N ILE A 8 1.55 5.75 -6.95
CA ILE A 8 2.04 4.67 -6.09
C ILE A 8 0.96 3.64 -5.71
N MET A 9 -0.33 4.01 -5.81
CA MET A 9 -1.45 3.15 -5.37
C MET A 9 -1.50 1.82 -6.11
N ARG A 10 -1.01 1.76 -7.36
CA ARG A 10 -0.93 0.50 -8.11
C ARG A 10 -0.07 -0.58 -7.44
N PHE A 11 0.90 -0.16 -6.62
CA PHE A 11 1.79 -1.08 -5.90
C PHE A 11 1.17 -1.61 -4.62
N PHE A 12 0.00 -1.11 -4.21
CA PHE A 12 -0.74 -1.61 -3.06
C PHE A 12 -1.78 -2.69 -3.42
N ALA A 13 -2.05 -2.90 -4.70
CA ALA A 13 -2.85 -4.02 -5.18
C ALA A 13 -2.28 -5.34 -4.65
N TYR A 14 -3.15 -6.27 -4.26
CA TYR A 14 -2.75 -7.51 -3.59
C TYR A 14 -3.49 -8.73 -4.13
N GLU A 15 -4.55 -8.54 -4.90
CA GLU A 15 -5.41 -9.60 -5.43
C GLU A 15 -4.66 -10.55 -6.38
N HIS A 16 -3.57 -10.08 -6.98
CA HIS A 16 -2.69 -10.87 -7.84
C HIS A 16 -1.72 -11.79 -7.06
N LEU A 17 -1.60 -11.61 -5.75
CA LEU A 17 -0.71 -12.41 -4.90
C LEU A 17 -1.36 -13.76 -4.55
N PRO A 18 -0.58 -14.80 -4.23
CA PRO A 18 -1.12 -16.04 -3.64
C PRO A 18 -1.89 -15.76 -2.35
N PRO A 19 -2.95 -16.53 -2.02
CA PRO A 19 -3.83 -16.26 -0.87
C PRO A 19 -3.09 -16.05 0.46
N LYS A 20 -2.03 -16.83 0.71
CA LYS A 20 -1.21 -16.70 1.93
C LYS A 20 -0.55 -15.32 2.09
N LEU A 21 -0.18 -14.68 0.98
CA LEU A 21 0.46 -13.36 0.97
C LEU A 21 -0.58 -12.23 0.96
N GLN A 22 -1.78 -12.49 0.42
CA GLN A 22 -2.88 -11.52 0.46
C GLN A 22 -3.25 -11.15 1.90
N VAL A 23 -3.26 -12.13 2.81
CA VAL A 23 -3.55 -11.91 4.24
C VAL A 23 -2.64 -10.86 4.87
N ILE A 24 -1.37 -10.79 4.44
CA ILE A 24 -0.38 -9.83 4.94
C ILE A 24 -0.43 -8.53 4.15
N SER A 25 -0.64 -8.60 2.84
CA SER A 25 -0.61 -7.44 1.95
C SER A 25 -1.89 -6.59 2.01
N ALA A 26 -3.06 -7.19 2.23
CA ALA A 26 -4.36 -6.51 2.19
C ALA A 26 -4.48 -5.35 3.20
N PRO A 27 -4.10 -5.50 4.48
CA PRO A 27 -4.17 -4.39 5.44
C PRO A 27 -3.38 -3.16 5.02
N PHE A 28 -2.26 -3.32 4.32
CA PHE A 28 -1.47 -2.20 3.80
C PHE A 28 -2.18 -1.52 2.63
N GLY A 29 -2.84 -2.28 1.77
CA GLY A 29 -3.60 -1.72 0.65
C GLY A 29 -4.82 -0.93 1.10
N GLU A 30 -5.59 -1.49 2.04
CA GLU A 30 -6.74 -0.83 2.65
C GLU A 30 -6.34 0.46 3.37
N LEU A 31 -5.26 0.43 4.16
CA LEU A 31 -4.74 1.62 4.82
C LEU A 31 -4.24 2.67 3.81
N ALA A 32 -3.57 2.24 2.73
CA ALA A 32 -3.11 3.14 1.69
C ALA A 32 -4.28 3.84 0.98
N ASP A 33 -5.35 3.11 0.65
CA ASP A 33 -6.57 3.71 0.06
C ASP A 33 -7.21 4.70 1.03
N ALA A 34 -7.38 4.33 2.30
CA ALA A 34 -7.96 5.21 3.32
C ALA A 34 -7.15 6.53 3.48
N LEU A 35 -5.82 6.44 3.57
CA LEU A 35 -4.95 7.61 3.68
C LEU A 35 -4.91 8.43 2.37
N ASN A 36 -4.98 7.78 1.21
CA ASN A 36 -5.01 8.46 -0.07
C ASN A 36 -6.28 9.31 -0.22
N ASP A 37 -7.41 8.82 0.28
CA ASP A 37 -8.70 9.48 0.13
C ASP A 37 -8.94 10.54 1.22
N ALA A 38 -8.44 10.32 2.43
CA ALA A 38 -8.64 11.23 3.56
C ALA A 38 -7.71 12.47 3.54
N LEU A 39 -6.53 12.38 2.92
CA LEU A 39 -5.50 13.44 3.00
C LEU A 39 -5.37 14.23 1.68
N PRO A 40 -5.16 15.56 1.75
CA PRO A 40 -4.82 16.34 0.57
C PRO A 40 -3.44 15.95 0.04
N ASP A 41 -3.19 16.23 -1.25
CA ASP A 41 -1.89 15.94 -1.85
C ASP A 41 -0.80 16.85 -1.26
N SER A 42 0.23 16.23 -0.70
CA SER A 42 1.39 16.90 -0.11
C SER A 42 2.65 16.05 -0.24
N ALA A 43 3.81 16.65 0.05
CA ALA A 43 5.08 15.94 0.08
C ALA A 43 5.07 14.83 1.15
N GLU A 44 4.44 15.09 2.30
CA GLU A 44 4.31 14.20 3.44
C GLU A 44 3.38 13.02 3.14
N LYS A 45 2.23 13.26 2.48
CA LYS A 45 1.37 12.17 1.99
C LYS A 45 2.14 11.24 1.05
N SER A 46 2.87 11.82 0.10
CA SER A 46 3.69 11.06 -0.84
C SER A 46 4.81 10.27 -0.14
N ALA A 47 5.46 10.87 0.86
CA ALA A 47 6.49 10.21 1.65
C ALA A 47 5.92 9.10 2.56
N GLY A 48 4.74 9.32 3.13
CA GLY A 48 4.03 8.34 3.96
C GLY A 48 3.63 7.11 3.16
N LEU A 49 3.05 7.29 1.97
CA LEU A 49 2.67 6.18 1.09
C LEU A 49 3.90 5.37 0.64
N ARG A 50 5.06 6.00 0.38
CA ARG A 50 6.31 5.27 0.09
C ARG A 50 6.77 4.43 1.28
N LYS A 51 6.79 5.01 2.48
CA LYS A 51 7.17 4.28 3.70
C LYS A 51 6.22 3.11 4.00
N LEU A 52 4.92 3.30 3.74
CA LEU A 52 3.94 2.24 3.91
C LEU A 52 4.16 1.09 2.91
N LEU A 53 4.51 1.41 1.66
CA LEU A 53 4.85 0.40 0.65
C LEU A 53 6.11 -0.38 1.06
N GLU A 54 7.16 0.32 1.52
CA GLU A 54 8.37 -0.32 2.04
C GLU A 54 8.07 -1.26 3.21
N ALA A 55 7.21 -0.83 4.14
CA ALA A 55 6.78 -1.66 5.26
C ALA A 55 6.02 -2.91 4.79
N LYS A 56 5.09 -2.77 3.83
CA LYS A 56 4.37 -3.89 3.22
C LYS A 56 5.34 -4.91 2.64
N ASP A 57 6.29 -4.45 1.83
CA ASP A 57 7.25 -5.32 1.16
C ASP A 57 8.18 -6.03 2.16
N CYS A 58 8.57 -5.36 3.25
CA CYS A 58 9.32 -5.99 4.35
C CYS A 58 8.52 -7.10 5.02
N MET A 59 7.24 -6.89 5.31
CA MET A 59 6.40 -7.91 5.95
C MET A 59 6.12 -9.10 5.03
N ILE A 60 5.92 -8.85 3.73
CA ILE A 60 5.81 -9.93 2.74
C ILE A 60 7.09 -10.75 2.70
N ARG A 61 8.26 -10.12 2.60
CA ARG A 61 9.56 -10.84 2.62
C ARG A 61 9.73 -11.66 3.89
N ALA A 62 9.45 -11.10 5.06
CA ALA A 62 9.54 -11.81 6.34
C ALA A 62 8.64 -13.06 6.38
N SER A 63 7.49 -13.06 5.70
CA SER A 63 6.60 -14.22 5.62
C SER A 63 7.05 -15.33 4.67
N LEU A 64 8.09 -15.08 3.87
CA LEU A 64 8.69 -16.09 2.99
C LEU A 64 9.80 -16.88 3.70
N ASP A 65 10.34 -16.34 4.79
CA ASP A 65 11.42 -16.94 5.59
C ASP A 65 10.91 -17.96 6.62
N SER A 66 9.60 -18.21 6.65
CA SER A 66 8.90 -19.11 7.59
C SER A 66 8.23 -20.29 6.90
#